data_AF-A0A7S3QG06-F1
#
_entry.id   AF-A0A7S3QG06-F1
#
_cell.length_a   1.000
_cell.length_b   1.000
_cell.length_c   1.000
_cell.angle_alpha   90.00
_cell.angle_beta   90.00
_cell.angle_gamma   90.00
#
_symmetry.space_group_name_H-M   'P 1'
#
loop_
_entity.id
_entity.type
_entity.pdbx_description
1 polymer ?
#
loop_
_entity_poly.entity_id
_entity_poly.type
_entity_poly.pdbx_seq_one_letter_code
_entity_poly.pdbx_strand_id
1 'polypeptide(L)'
;MSHEHGMIQWVQQQLEVTSLWTKEHSDKTLTFLNDPSLKSLFATVDHGTSQDGSGYGTEEYPKLIISINYPPTPSPGRIHVHYFVRSEGDLLTSENIDEMLICGKTVMKQTAASVLKIMENEFYSDIFLSREWSRSSKQELSGLYHRFMASLRETANEERGKTILYLPFHGDEDIDHVDLQNFHTDRDVVQQLESVAIHWIRQIKGVLNSHEHNIGLDHQGPMEELRFWEMRYEDLVGITAQLSSQEVLQVLSILENAKSKYVRPVKALAGTIQEGSKAAANSVKFLKLLRDPCNELSLLKPSEIQSIMP
;
A
#
# COMPACT_ATOMS: atom_id res chain seq x y z
N MET A 1 -7.00 21.48 -35.80
CA MET A 1 -8.45 21.45 -35.54
C MET A 1 -9.07 20.04 -35.59
N SER A 2 -9.14 19.32 -36.72
CA SER A 2 -9.77 17.98 -36.75
C SER A 2 -9.00 16.90 -35.97
N HIS A 3 -7.67 16.87 -36.07
CA HIS A 3 -6.83 15.87 -35.39
C HIS A 3 -6.74 16.09 -33.88
N GLU A 4 -6.59 17.35 -33.44
CA GLU A 4 -6.57 17.75 -32.02
C GLU A 4 -7.89 17.43 -31.32
N HIS A 5 -9.02 17.63 -32.02
CA HIS A 5 -10.34 17.30 -31.49
C HIS A 5 -10.48 15.79 -31.26
N GLY A 6 -9.97 14.96 -32.18
CA GLY A 6 -9.96 13.50 -32.03
C GLY A 6 -9.15 13.02 -30.83
N MET A 7 -7.98 13.62 -30.58
CA MET A 7 -7.15 13.25 -29.41
C MET A 7 -7.78 13.66 -28.08
N ILE A 8 -8.41 14.85 -28.00
CA ILE A 8 -9.16 15.25 -26.79
C ILE A 8 -10.35 14.31 -26.56
N GLN A 9 -11.08 13.97 -27.63
CA GLN A 9 -12.23 13.08 -27.54
C GLN A 9 -11.81 11.69 -27.05
N TRP A 10 -10.65 11.19 -27.49
CA TRP A 10 -10.07 9.94 -26.98
C TRP A 10 -9.79 10.02 -25.46
N VAL A 11 -9.13 11.08 -24.98
CA VAL A 11 -8.87 11.28 -23.54
C VAL A 11 -10.18 11.40 -22.75
N GLN A 12 -11.19 12.10 -23.27
CA GLN A 12 -12.51 12.22 -22.65
C GLN A 12 -13.22 10.86 -22.51
N GLN A 13 -13.11 10.00 -23.53
CA GLN A 13 -13.66 8.64 -23.48
C GLN A 13 -12.98 7.80 -22.39
N GLN A 14 -11.66 7.90 -22.26
CA GLN A 14 -10.91 7.17 -21.22
C GLN A 14 -11.23 7.64 -19.78
N LEU A 15 -11.68 8.89 -19.63
CA LEU A 15 -12.00 9.46 -18.33
C LEU A 15 -13.46 9.30 -17.92
N GLU A 16 -14.37 9.00 -18.86
CA GLU A 16 -15.82 8.90 -18.62
C GLU A 16 -16.46 10.18 -18.00
N VAL A 17 -15.80 11.34 -18.09
CA VAL A 17 -16.19 12.62 -17.44
C VAL A 17 -16.68 13.69 -18.42
N THR A 18 -17.32 13.29 -19.51
CA THR A 18 -17.73 14.22 -20.58
C THR A 18 -18.62 15.37 -20.07
N SER A 19 -19.38 15.17 -18.99
CA SER A 19 -20.26 16.19 -18.38
C SER A 19 -19.53 17.26 -17.57
N LEU A 20 -18.31 17.00 -17.08
CA LEU A 20 -17.53 17.93 -16.24
C LEU A 20 -16.40 18.61 -17.02
N TRP A 21 -16.36 18.41 -18.34
CA TRP A 21 -15.30 18.92 -19.19
C TRP A 21 -15.50 20.40 -19.52
N THR A 22 -14.44 21.20 -19.41
CA THR A 22 -14.47 22.64 -19.67
C THR A 22 -13.41 23.01 -20.71
N LYS A 23 -13.44 24.24 -21.20
CA LYS A 23 -12.42 24.73 -22.14
C LYS A 23 -11.01 24.74 -21.52
N GLU A 24 -10.89 25.05 -20.24
CA GLU A 24 -9.61 25.01 -19.51
C GLU A 24 -9.00 23.59 -19.52
N HIS A 25 -9.86 22.56 -19.38
CA HIS A 25 -9.43 21.16 -19.45
C HIS A 25 -8.92 20.81 -20.84
N SER A 26 -9.60 21.24 -21.91
CA SER A 26 -9.13 21.09 -23.29
C SER A 26 -7.76 21.73 -23.50
N ASP A 27 -7.57 22.96 -23.02
CA ASP A 27 -6.32 23.70 -23.21
C ASP A 27 -5.15 23.00 -22.52
N LYS A 28 -5.34 22.51 -21.28
CA LYS A 28 -4.33 21.73 -20.54
C LYS A 28 -4.02 20.40 -21.20
N THR A 29 -5.04 19.65 -21.63
CA THR A 29 -4.84 18.38 -22.33
C THR A 29 -4.13 18.58 -23.67
N LEU A 30 -4.49 19.60 -24.45
CA LEU A 30 -3.79 19.94 -25.70
C LEU A 30 -2.33 20.33 -25.46
N THR A 31 -2.07 21.10 -24.40
CA THR A 31 -0.70 21.44 -24.00
C THR A 31 0.12 20.18 -23.77
N PHE A 32 -0.41 19.22 -23.02
CA PHE A 32 0.22 17.91 -22.83
C PHE A 32 0.42 17.17 -24.15
N LEU A 33 -0.62 17.00 -24.96
CA LEU A 33 -0.55 16.20 -26.19
C LEU A 33 0.49 16.75 -27.19
N ASN A 34 0.58 18.09 -27.32
CA ASN A 34 1.42 18.75 -28.31
C ASN A 34 2.88 18.99 -27.88
N ASP A 35 3.17 19.11 -26.57
CA ASP A 35 4.53 19.37 -26.09
C ASP A 35 5.22 18.08 -25.62
N PRO A 36 6.11 17.45 -26.42
CA PRO A 36 6.73 16.16 -26.11
C PRO A 36 7.65 16.17 -24.87
N SER A 37 7.94 17.33 -24.29
CA SER A 37 8.69 17.43 -23.03
C SER A 37 7.85 17.04 -21.81
N LEU A 38 6.52 17.10 -21.93
CA LEU A 38 5.59 16.76 -20.85
C LEU A 38 5.39 15.24 -20.81
N LYS A 39 5.65 14.59 -19.68
CA LYS A 39 5.69 13.12 -19.59
C LYS A 39 4.41 12.51 -19.07
N SER A 40 3.66 13.25 -18.26
CA SER A 40 2.45 12.74 -17.64
C SER A 40 1.33 13.77 -17.55
N LEU A 41 0.10 13.27 -17.66
CA LEU A 41 -1.13 13.99 -17.43
C LEU A 41 -1.93 13.22 -16.38
N PHE A 42 -2.43 13.92 -15.37
CA PHE A 42 -3.28 13.36 -14.33
C PHE A 42 -4.64 14.03 -14.35
N ALA A 43 -5.68 13.24 -14.14
CA ALA A 43 -7.05 13.71 -14.03
C ALA A 43 -7.74 13.10 -12.80
N THR A 44 -8.44 13.91 -12.02
CA THR A 44 -9.20 13.47 -10.86
C THR A 44 -10.49 14.26 -10.74
N VAL A 45 -11.54 13.63 -10.20
CA VAL A 45 -12.79 14.32 -9.86
C VAL A 45 -12.79 14.56 -8.36
N ASP A 46 -12.92 15.83 -7.97
CA ASP A 46 -13.11 16.24 -6.60
C ASP A 46 -14.61 16.32 -6.32
N HIS A 47 -15.10 15.51 -5.37
CA HIS A 47 -16.49 15.49 -4.95
C HIS A 47 -16.78 16.44 -3.77
N GLY A 48 -15.76 17.11 -3.24
CA GLY A 48 -15.88 17.93 -2.03
C GLY A 48 -16.04 17.10 -0.77
N THR A 49 -15.94 17.75 0.39
CA THR A 49 -16.11 17.12 1.71
C THR A 49 -17.52 17.38 2.24
N SER A 50 -18.30 16.32 2.52
CA SER A 50 -19.62 16.46 3.17
C SER A 50 -19.54 16.85 4.66
N GLN A 51 -18.35 17.16 5.20
CA GLN A 51 -18.14 17.36 6.64
C GLN A 51 -17.92 18.81 7.08
N ASP A 52 -17.84 19.77 6.17
CA ASP A 52 -17.81 21.18 6.59
C ASP A 52 -19.24 21.73 6.70
N GLY A 53 -19.83 21.55 7.88
CA GLY A 53 -21.02 22.30 8.33
C GLY A 53 -20.76 23.81 8.52
N SER A 54 -19.70 24.36 7.92
CA SER A 54 -19.46 25.79 7.85
C SER A 54 -19.92 26.29 6.48
N GLY A 55 -21.08 26.95 6.46
CA GLY A 55 -21.69 27.54 5.26
C GLY A 55 -20.92 28.73 4.70
N TYR A 56 -19.65 28.55 4.33
CA TYR A 56 -18.83 29.54 3.64
C TYR A 56 -17.95 28.85 2.58
N GLY A 57 -18.56 28.40 1.48
CA GLY A 57 -17.84 27.89 0.32
C GLY A 57 -18.74 27.78 -0.91
N THR A 58 -18.68 28.78 -1.78
CA THR A 58 -19.28 28.77 -3.13
C THR A 58 -18.41 27.98 -4.10
N GLU A 59 -18.15 26.70 -3.81
CA GLU A 59 -17.45 25.81 -4.75
C GLU A 59 -18.44 24.79 -5.31
N GLU A 60 -18.67 24.84 -6.62
CA GLU A 60 -19.52 23.87 -7.33
C GLU A 60 -18.78 22.52 -7.40
N TYR A 61 -19.31 21.53 -6.68
CA TYR A 61 -18.89 20.14 -6.74
C TYR A 61 -19.95 19.30 -7.48
N PRO A 62 -19.57 18.25 -8.23
CA PRO A 62 -18.21 17.74 -8.43
C PRO A 62 -17.40 18.54 -9.47
N LYS A 63 -16.08 18.62 -9.28
CA LYS A 63 -15.16 19.37 -10.16
C LYS A 63 -14.06 18.47 -10.72
N LEU A 64 -13.89 18.47 -12.04
CA LEU A 64 -12.75 17.82 -12.71
C LEU A 64 -11.49 18.67 -12.52
N ILE A 65 -10.38 18.02 -12.18
CA ILE A 65 -9.06 18.64 -12.04
C ILE A 65 -8.10 17.90 -12.95
N ILE A 66 -7.44 18.64 -13.83
CA ILE A 66 -6.37 18.16 -14.70
C ILE A 66 -5.06 18.83 -14.32
N SER A 67 -4.02 18.03 -14.08
CA SER A 67 -2.66 18.48 -13.79
C SER A 67 -1.63 17.79 -14.68
N ILE A 68 -0.55 18.51 -14.99
CA ILE A 68 0.51 18.05 -15.89
C ILE A 68 1.77 17.79 -15.06
N ASN A 69 2.47 16.70 -15.34
CA ASN A 69 3.71 16.21 -14.70
C ASN A 69 3.60 15.84 -13.21
N TYR A 70 2.68 16.46 -12.47
CA TYR A 70 2.51 16.24 -11.04
C TYR A 70 1.09 15.78 -10.73
N PRO A 71 0.92 14.71 -9.93
CA PRO A 71 -0.40 14.29 -9.50
C PRO A 71 -1.03 15.36 -8.61
N PRO A 72 -2.37 15.53 -8.67
CA PRO A 72 -3.07 16.45 -7.78
C PRO A 72 -2.91 16.03 -6.32
N THR A 73 -2.90 17.00 -5.41
CA THR A 73 -2.80 16.72 -3.97
C THR A 73 -3.94 15.82 -3.50
N PRO A 74 -3.68 14.81 -2.65
CA PRO A 74 -4.75 14.00 -2.09
C PRO A 74 -5.72 14.86 -1.26
N SER A 75 -7.02 14.73 -1.49
CA SER A 75 -8.07 15.33 -0.67
C SER A 75 -9.14 14.27 -0.36
N PRO A 76 -9.94 14.41 0.71
CA PRO A 76 -10.98 13.42 1.02
C PRO A 76 -12.05 13.31 -0.08
N GLY A 77 -12.27 14.38 -0.85
CA GLY A 77 -13.17 14.40 -2.01
C GLY A 77 -12.59 13.77 -3.29
N ARG A 78 -11.27 13.51 -3.33
CA ARG A 78 -10.58 12.90 -4.49
C ARG A 78 -10.31 11.42 -4.23
N ILE A 79 -11.14 10.58 -4.81
CA ILE A 79 -11.07 9.12 -4.59
C ILE A 79 -10.14 8.47 -5.62
N HIS A 80 -10.30 8.82 -6.90
CA HIS A 80 -9.60 8.21 -8.02
C HIS A 80 -8.73 9.21 -8.76
N VAL A 81 -7.59 8.76 -9.26
CA VAL A 81 -6.76 9.49 -10.21
C VAL A 81 -6.55 8.63 -11.44
N HIS A 82 -6.84 9.22 -12.60
CA HIS A 82 -6.47 8.70 -13.90
C HIS A 82 -5.12 9.30 -14.28
N TYR A 83 -4.23 8.48 -14.83
CA TYR A 83 -2.94 8.92 -15.33
C TYR A 83 -2.80 8.55 -16.81
N PHE A 84 -2.08 9.39 -17.54
CA PHE A 84 -1.64 9.15 -18.90
C PHE A 84 -0.15 9.46 -18.94
N VAL A 85 0.66 8.50 -19.37
CA VAL A 85 2.13 8.60 -19.39
C VAL A 85 2.62 8.21 -20.78
N ARG A 86 3.59 8.96 -21.31
CA ARG A 86 4.30 8.62 -22.55
C ARG A 86 5.80 8.59 -22.33
N SER A 87 6.55 8.01 -23.27
CA SER A 87 8.00 8.12 -23.27
C SER A 87 8.45 9.51 -23.71
N GLU A 88 9.67 9.89 -23.32
CA GLU A 88 10.22 11.21 -23.59
C GLU A 88 10.50 11.40 -25.10
N GLY A 89 9.95 12.46 -25.68
CA GLY A 89 10.16 12.78 -27.10
C GLY A 89 9.11 12.21 -28.06
N ASP A 90 8.14 11.44 -27.57
CA ASP A 90 7.10 10.84 -28.41
C ASP A 90 6.09 11.89 -28.92
N LEU A 91 5.88 11.91 -30.24
CA LEU A 91 4.92 12.81 -30.87
C LEU A 91 3.51 12.19 -30.93
N LEU A 92 2.61 12.83 -30.17
CA LEU A 92 1.16 12.61 -30.10
C LEU A 92 0.47 12.75 -31.47
N THR A 93 -0.18 11.73 -32.01
CA THR A 93 -1.11 11.86 -33.15
C THR A 93 -2.42 11.11 -32.88
N SER A 94 -3.48 11.43 -33.61
CA SER A 94 -4.78 10.76 -33.45
C SER A 94 -4.76 9.25 -33.75
N GLU A 95 -3.72 8.76 -34.44
CA GLU A 95 -3.59 7.37 -34.89
C GLU A 95 -2.67 6.52 -34.01
N ASN A 96 -1.81 7.15 -33.19
CA ASN A 96 -0.83 6.44 -32.34
C ASN A 96 -1.09 6.62 -30.83
N ILE A 97 -2.10 7.44 -30.46
CA ILE A 97 -2.35 7.83 -29.08
C ILE A 97 -2.70 6.64 -28.18
N ASP A 98 -3.36 5.62 -28.74
CA ASP A 98 -3.76 4.39 -28.07
C ASP A 98 -2.59 3.45 -27.79
N GLU A 99 -1.62 3.37 -28.71
CA GLU A 99 -0.42 2.55 -28.54
C GLU A 99 0.68 3.24 -27.71
N MET A 100 0.81 4.57 -27.83
CA MET A 100 1.93 5.31 -27.22
C MET A 100 1.63 5.84 -25.81
N LEU A 101 0.36 6.00 -25.42
CA LEU A 101 0.00 6.41 -24.05
C LEU A 101 -0.31 5.21 -23.18
N ILE A 102 0.46 5.07 -22.11
CA ILE A 102 0.10 4.22 -20.98
C ILE A 102 -0.95 4.97 -20.15
N CYS A 103 -2.17 4.47 -20.14
CA CYS A 103 -3.25 5.02 -19.32
C CYS A 103 -3.68 4.04 -18.23
N GLY A 104 -4.14 4.58 -17.10
CA GLY A 104 -4.65 3.75 -16.01
C GLY A 104 -5.40 4.57 -14.97
N LYS A 105 -6.09 3.85 -14.09
CA LYS A 105 -6.88 4.41 -12.99
C LYS A 105 -6.42 3.79 -11.68
N THR A 106 -6.12 4.62 -10.70
CA THR A 106 -5.77 4.17 -9.35
C THR A 106 -6.54 4.94 -8.28
N VAL A 107 -6.71 4.32 -7.12
CA VAL A 107 -7.28 4.98 -5.94
C VAL A 107 -6.14 5.74 -5.27
N MET A 108 -6.29 7.05 -5.05
CA MET A 108 -5.19 7.90 -4.55
C MET A 108 -4.58 7.37 -3.24
N LYS A 109 -5.42 6.89 -2.32
CA LYS A 109 -5.01 6.32 -1.01
C LYS A 109 -4.56 4.86 -1.07
N GLN A 110 -4.50 4.23 -2.23
CA GLN A 110 -4.10 2.82 -2.39
C GLN A 110 -3.16 2.64 -3.59
N THR A 111 -2.36 3.65 -3.88
CA THR A 111 -1.44 3.63 -5.01
C THR A 111 -0.42 2.51 -4.84
N ALA A 112 0.15 2.35 -3.64
CA ALA A 112 1.09 1.28 -3.33
C ALA A 112 0.47 -0.12 -3.54
N ALA A 113 -0.79 -0.33 -3.11
CA ALA A 113 -1.50 -1.59 -3.32
C ALA A 113 -1.78 -1.87 -4.81
N SER A 114 -2.04 -0.83 -5.60
CA SER A 114 -2.28 -0.96 -7.04
C SER A 114 -0.99 -1.33 -7.77
N VAL A 115 0.13 -0.67 -7.45
CA VAL A 115 1.46 -1.04 -7.98
C VAL A 115 1.83 -2.45 -7.56
N LEU A 116 1.55 -2.84 -6.31
CA LEU A 116 1.83 -4.19 -5.82
C LEU A 116 1.11 -5.23 -6.67
N LYS A 117 -0.19 -5.02 -6.93
CA LYS A 117 -0.99 -5.92 -7.77
C LYS A 117 -0.44 -6.03 -9.20
N ILE A 118 -0.03 -4.91 -9.80
CA ILE A 118 0.55 -4.90 -11.15
C ILE A 118 1.86 -5.69 -11.15
N MET A 119 2.73 -5.44 -10.17
CA MET A 119 4.02 -6.14 -10.06
C MET A 119 3.87 -7.64 -9.79
N GLU A 120 2.87 -8.05 -9.02
CA GLU A 120 2.59 -9.46 -8.72
C GLU A 120 2.00 -10.21 -9.94
N ASN A 121 1.17 -9.57 -10.75
CA ASN A 121 0.42 -10.24 -11.83
C ASN A 121 1.04 -10.11 -13.22
N GLU A 122 1.63 -8.97 -13.55
CA GLU A 122 2.09 -8.68 -14.93
C GLU A 122 3.60 -8.87 -15.04
N PHE A 123 4.38 -8.27 -14.14
CA PHE A 123 5.83 -8.22 -14.26
C PHE A 123 6.55 -9.50 -13.81
N TYR A 124 5.91 -10.37 -13.02
CA TYR A 124 6.55 -11.59 -12.56
C TYR A 124 6.94 -12.50 -13.73
N SER A 125 6.01 -12.74 -14.65
CA SER A 125 6.27 -13.56 -15.85
C SER A 125 7.39 -12.97 -16.70
N ASP A 126 7.36 -11.66 -16.93
CA ASP A 126 8.35 -10.98 -17.79
C ASP A 126 9.76 -10.98 -17.20
N ILE A 127 9.89 -10.92 -15.87
CA ILE A 127 11.19 -10.92 -15.20
C ILE A 127 11.75 -12.35 -15.11
N PHE A 128 10.92 -13.32 -14.72
CA PHE A 128 11.40 -14.65 -14.34
C PHE A 128 11.26 -15.69 -15.46
N LEU A 129 10.19 -15.64 -16.25
CA LEU A 129 9.93 -16.60 -17.34
C LEU A 129 10.55 -16.21 -18.69
N SER A 130 10.88 -14.93 -18.89
CA SER A 130 11.50 -14.47 -20.14
C SER A 130 12.86 -15.14 -20.40
N ARG A 131 13.11 -15.55 -21.65
CA ARG A 131 14.38 -16.20 -22.05
C ARG A 131 15.45 -15.20 -22.48
N GLU A 132 15.12 -13.92 -22.47
CA GLU A 132 15.93 -12.84 -23.03
C GLU A 132 17.11 -12.46 -22.11
N TRP A 133 16.99 -12.74 -20.81
CA TRP A 133 17.96 -12.32 -19.81
C TRP A 133 19.02 -13.38 -19.53
N SER A 134 20.26 -12.93 -19.41
CA SER A 134 21.37 -13.77 -18.94
C SER A 134 21.15 -14.22 -17.48
N ARG A 135 21.76 -15.34 -17.08
CA ARG A 135 21.63 -15.88 -15.71
C ARG A 135 22.04 -14.85 -14.64
N SER A 136 23.14 -14.13 -14.86
CA SER A 136 23.61 -13.12 -13.91
C SER A 136 22.67 -11.92 -13.81
N SER A 137 22.11 -11.47 -14.94
CA SER A 137 21.15 -10.36 -14.94
C SER A 137 19.84 -10.73 -14.25
N LYS A 138 19.36 -11.98 -14.44
CA LYS A 138 18.19 -12.49 -13.72
C LYS A 138 18.42 -12.55 -12.21
N GLN A 139 19.60 -12.97 -11.76
CA GLN A 139 19.93 -13.02 -10.34
C GLN A 139 19.95 -11.63 -9.70
N GLU A 140 20.57 -10.65 -10.36
CA GLU A 140 20.60 -9.27 -9.88
C GLU A 140 19.20 -8.65 -9.84
N LEU A 141 18.44 -8.80 -10.93
CA LEU A 141 17.07 -8.30 -11.03
C LEU A 141 16.13 -8.96 -10.03
N SER A 142 16.26 -10.28 -9.81
CA SER A 142 15.53 -11.02 -8.78
C SER A 142 15.75 -10.42 -7.39
N GLY A 143 17.01 -10.19 -7.00
CA GLY A 143 17.33 -9.60 -5.71
C GLY A 143 16.74 -8.19 -5.53
N LEU A 144 16.74 -7.37 -6.60
CA LEU A 144 16.11 -6.06 -6.60
C LEU A 144 14.58 -6.15 -6.53
N TYR A 145 13.99 -7.06 -7.29
CA TYR A 145 12.55 -7.32 -7.34
C TYR A 145 12.03 -7.70 -5.95
N HIS A 146 12.59 -8.75 -5.33
CA HIS A 146 12.13 -9.18 -4.01
C HIS A 146 12.29 -8.11 -2.93
N ARG A 147 13.37 -7.30 -2.99
CA ARG A 147 13.55 -6.16 -2.06
C ARG A 147 12.49 -5.08 -2.28
N PHE A 148 12.22 -4.74 -3.54
CA PHE A 148 11.20 -3.77 -3.91
C PHE A 148 9.81 -4.25 -3.48
N MET A 149 9.47 -5.50 -3.80
CA MET A 149 8.19 -6.12 -3.44
C MET A 149 7.98 -6.17 -1.92
N ALA A 150 9.02 -6.50 -1.16
CA ALA A 150 8.95 -6.48 0.30
C ALA A 150 8.63 -5.07 0.84
N SER A 151 9.34 -4.05 0.35
CA SER A 151 9.10 -2.65 0.75
C SER A 151 7.73 -2.13 0.30
N LEU A 152 7.29 -2.52 -0.88
CA LEU A 152 6.01 -2.11 -1.46
C LEU A 152 4.84 -2.77 -0.71
N ARG A 153 4.96 -4.06 -0.37
CA ARG A 153 4.00 -4.80 0.46
C ARG A 153 3.88 -4.16 1.85
N GLU A 154 5.00 -3.79 2.46
CA GLU A 154 5.02 -3.07 3.74
C GLU A 154 4.22 -1.76 3.64
N THR A 155 4.59 -0.89 2.70
CA THR A 155 3.92 0.41 2.47
C THR A 155 2.42 0.26 2.18
N ALA A 156 2.05 -0.67 1.29
CA ALA A 156 0.66 -0.88 0.86
C ALA A 156 -0.27 -1.38 1.97
N ASN A 157 0.28 -2.05 2.99
CA ASN A 157 -0.51 -2.54 4.11
C ASN A 157 -0.39 -1.63 5.35
N GLU A 158 0.69 -0.88 5.50
CA GLU A 158 0.83 0.17 6.52
C GLU A 158 -0.29 1.21 6.38
N GLU A 159 -0.60 1.62 5.14
CA GLU A 159 -1.76 2.49 4.83
C GLU A 159 -3.11 1.91 5.32
N ARG A 160 -3.18 0.59 5.52
CA ARG A 160 -4.37 -0.14 5.98
C ARG A 160 -4.30 -0.51 7.46
N GLY A 161 -3.24 -0.11 8.16
CA GLY A 161 -2.99 -0.46 9.55
C GLY A 161 -2.71 -1.95 9.78
N LYS A 162 -2.19 -2.66 8.77
CA LYS A 162 -1.89 -4.10 8.85
C LYS A 162 -0.45 -4.38 8.46
N THR A 163 0.17 -5.32 9.16
CA THR A 163 1.49 -5.84 8.79
C THR A 163 1.33 -7.15 8.05
N ILE A 164 1.74 -7.18 6.78
CA ILE A 164 1.79 -8.40 5.98
C ILE A 164 3.24 -8.72 5.65
N LEU A 165 3.68 -9.93 6.01
CA LEU A 165 5.02 -10.43 5.72
C LEU A 165 5.14 -10.77 4.24
N TYR A 166 6.21 -10.30 3.62
CA TYR A 166 6.49 -10.61 2.21
C TYR A 166 6.90 -12.08 2.04
N LEU A 167 6.37 -12.74 1.01
CA LEU A 167 6.78 -14.07 0.58
C LEU A 167 7.29 -14.00 -0.87
N PRO A 168 8.39 -14.67 -1.21
CA PRO A 168 9.00 -14.60 -2.53
C PRO A 168 8.37 -15.54 -3.58
N PHE A 169 7.36 -16.31 -3.21
CA PHE A 169 6.71 -17.29 -4.09
C PHE A 169 5.43 -16.69 -4.70
N HIS A 170 5.22 -16.91 -6.00
CA HIS A 170 4.05 -16.41 -6.71
C HIS A 170 3.05 -17.57 -6.92
N GLY A 171 2.19 -17.76 -5.93
CA GLY A 171 1.09 -18.74 -5.98
C GLY A 171 1.48 -20.16 -5.56
N ASP A 172 0.47 -21.04 -5.53
CA ASP A 172 0.61 -22.42 -5.06
C ASP A 172 1.49 -23.28 -5.99
N GLU A 173 1.56 -22.96 -7.28
CA GLU A 173 2.39 -23.68 -8.27
C GLU A 173 3.89 -23.54 -7.97
N ASP A 174 4.32 -22.38 -7.49
CA ASP A 174 5.69 -22.11 -7.05
C ASP A 174 6.05 -22.81 -5.72
N ILE A 175 5.10 -23.48 -5.07
CA ILE A 175 5.29 -24.19 -3.80
C ILE A 175 5.10 -25.70 -3.99
N ASP A 176 4.15 -26.11 -4.85
CA ASP A 176 3.83 -27.51 -5.14
C ASP A 176 4.78 -28.16 -6.17
N HIS A 177 5.43 -27.38 -7.05
CA HIS A 177 6.45 -27.88 -7.99
C HIS A 177 7.87 -27.85 -7.42
N VAL A 178 8.02 -27.47 -6.16
CA VAL A 178 9.31 -27.30 -5.49
C VAL A 178 9.78 -28.65 -5.01
N ASP A 179 10.84 -29.16 -5.62
CA ASP A 179 11.64 -30.26 -5.07
C ASP A 179 12.36 -29.74 -3.81
N LEU A 180 11.59 -29.51 -2.73
CA LEU A 180 11.98 -28.96 -1.43
C LEU A 180 13.19 -29.68 -0.84
N GLN A 181 13.42 -30.92 -1.26
CA GLN A 181 14.57 -31.72 -0.84
C GLN A 181 15.90 -31.15 -1.33
N ASN A 182 15.95 -30.35 -2.40
CA ASN A 182 17.22 -29.86 -2.97
C ASN A 182 17.48 -28.36 -2.76
N PHE A 183 16.48 -27.55 -2.40
CA PHE A 183 16.66 -26.10 -2.24
C PHE A 183 17.63 -25.69 -1.14
N HIS A 184 17.74 -26.48 -0.07
CA HIS A 184 18.73 -26.23 0.98
C HIS A 184 20.18 -26.36 0.47
N THR A 185 20.40 -26.96 -0.71
CA THR A 185 21.69 -27.06 -1.38
C THR A 185 21.91 -25.98 -2.43
N ASP A 186 20.85 -25.30 -2.89
CA ASP A 186 20.96 -24.17 -3.81
C ASP A 186 21.31 -22.90 -3.03
N ARG A 187 22.55 -22.46 -3.20
CA ARG A 187 23.09 -21.29 -2.53
C ARG A 187 22.32 -20.01 -2.87
N ASP A 188 21.86 -19.85 -4.10
CA ASP A 188 21.21 -18.62 -4.56
C ASP A 188 19.83 -18.49 -3.91
N VAL A 189 19.08 -19.59 -3.88
CA VAL A 189 17.76 -19.62 -3.24
C VAL A 189 17.88 -19.44 -1.73
N VAL A 190 18.84 -20.10 -1.08
CA VAL A 190 19.09 -19.90 0.35
C VAL A 190 19.40 -18.43 0.63
N GLN A 191 20.28 -17.79 -0.14
CA GLN A 191 20.62 -16.37 0.05
C GLN A 191 19.40 -15.43 -0.12
N GLN A 192 18.52 -15.74 -1.07
CA GLN A 192 17.27 -15.00 -1.25
C GLN A 192 16.32 -15.16 -0.06
N LEU A 193 16.11 -16.40 0.40
CA LEU A 193 15.27 -16.69 1.58
C LEU A 193 15.86 -16.07 2.86
N GLU A 194 17.18 -16.04 3.00
CA GLU A 194 17.85 -15.34 4.09
C GLU A 194 17.56 -13.84 4.04
N SER A 195 17.56 -13.24 2.85
CA SER A 195 17.23 -11.82 2.68
C SER A 195 15.77 -11.53 3.07
N VAL A 196 14.84 -12.43 2.75
CA VAL A 196 13.44 -12.36 3.19
C VAL A 196 13.34 -12.48 4.72
N ALA A 197 14.04 -13.44 5.32
CA ALA A 197 14.04 -13.61 6.79
C ALA A 197 14.61 -12.38 7.52
N ILE A 198 15.67 -11.75 6.98
CA ILE A 198 16.20 -10.48 7.51
C ILE A 198 15.14 -9.38 7.44
N HIS A 199 14.41 -9.30 6.34
CA HIS A 199 13.34 -8.33 6.19
C HIS A 199 12.22 -8.56 7.22
N TRP A 200 11.78 -9.80 7.43
CA TRP A 200 10.81 -10.15 8.47
C TRP A 200 11.29 -9.73 9.86
N ILE A 201 12.55 -10.01 10.21
CA ILE A 201 13.14 -9.60 11.49
C ILE A 201 13.05 -8.09 11.68
N ARG A 202 13.38 -7.31 10.64
CA ARG A 202 13.32 -5.84 10.67
C ARG A 202 11.87 -5.36 10.86
N GLN A 203 10.96 -5.86 10.04
CA GLN A 203 9.55 -5.46 10.02
C GLN A 203 8.87 -5.78 11.37
N ILE A 204 9.04 -7.00 11.88
CA ILE A 204 8.46 -7.44 13.16
C ILE A 204 9.02 -6.62 14.33
N LYS A 205 10.32 -6.30 14.33
CA LYS A 205 10.91 -5.40 15.32
C LYS A 205 10.32 -3.99 15.25
N GLY A 206 10.12 -3.46 14.05
CA GLY A 206 9.45 -2.16 13.85
C GLY A 206 8.06 -2.16 14.48
N VAL A 207 7.26 -3.19 14.21
CA VAL A 207 5.92 -3.37 14.80
C VAL A 207 5.97 -3.47 16.32
N LEU A 208 6.90 -4.25 16.89
CA LEU A 208 7.07 -4.37 18.34
C LEU A 208 7.44 -3.03 18.99
N ASN A 209 8.33 -2.26 18.37
CA ASN A 209 8.82 -0.98 18.88
C ASN A 209 7.85 0.20 18.64
N SER A 210 6.88 0.06 17.73
CA SER A 210 5.88 1.11 17.45
C SER A 210 5.07 1.53 18.70
N HIS A 211 5.01 0.67 19.72
CA HIS A 211 4.43 0.99 21.02
C HIS A 211 5.24 2.04 21.78
N GLU A 212 6.58 1.98 21.75
CA GLU A 212 7.45 2.89 22.51
C GLU A 212 7.40 4.33 21.98
N HIS A 213 7.21 4.51 20.67
CA HIS A 213 7.17 5.85 20.05
C HIS A 213 5.79 6.52 20.10
N ASN A 214 4.68 5.75 20.12
CA ASN A 214 3.33 6.33 20.18
C ASN A 214 2.89 6.74 21.59
N ILE A 215 3.57 6.28 22.64
CA ILE A 215 3.34 6.73 24.02
C ILE A 215 3.71 8.22 24.20
N GLY A 216 4.55 8.78 23.33
CA GLY A 216 5.08 10.14 23.42
C GLY A 216 4.27 11.25 22.73
N LEU A 217 3.18 10.93 22.02
CA LEU A 217 2.31 11.92 21.41
C LEU A 217 1.05 12.07 22.27
N ASP A 218 0.88 13.28 22.82
CA ASP A 218 -0.25 13.76 23.63
C ASP A 218 -1.50 12.89 23.59
N HIS A 219 -1.83 12.32 24.75
CA HIS A 219 -2.94 11.41 25.01
C HIS A 219 -4.27 11.98 24.48
N GLN A 220 -4.62 11.59 23.26
CA GLN A 220 -6.00 11.54 22.82
C GLN A 220 -6.72 10.58 23.77
N GLY A 221 -7.86 10.98 24.33
CA GLY A 221 -8.45 10.41 25.55
C GLY A 221 -8.74 8.89 25.54
N PRO A 222 -9.42 8.37 26.57
CA PRO A 222 -9.57 6.92 26.82
C PRO A 222 -10.08 6.10 25.62
N MET A 223 -10.85 6.70 24.72
CA MET A 223 -11.35 6.05 23.50
C MET A 223 -10.26 5.83 22.46
N GLU A 224 -9.31 6.75 22.32
CA GLU A 224 -8.20 6.57 21.40
C GLU A 224 -7.21 5.53 21.93
N GLU A 225 -6.99 5.48 23.24
CA GLU A 225 -6.20 4.41 23.85
C GLU A 225 -6.83 3.03 23.60
N LEU A 226 -8.16 2.91 23.78
CA LEU A 226 -8.86 1.66 23.44
C LEU A 226 -8.71 1.31 21.96
N ARG A 227 -8.88 2.27 21.04
CA ARG A 227 -8.71 2.07 19.60
C ARG A 227 -7.30 1.61 19.25
N PHE A 228 -6.29 2.22 19.88
CA PHE A 228 -4.89 1.82 19.73
C PHE A 228 -4.68 0.36 20.11
N TRP A 229 -5.17 -0.06 21.28
CA TRP A 229 -5.01 -1.45 21.73
C TRP A 229 -5.80 -2.44 20.87
N GLU A 230 -6.97 -2.06 20.34
CA GLU A 230 -7.73 -2.87 19.39
C GLU A 230 -6.94 -3.09 18.08
N MET A 231 -6.44 -2.02 17.46
CA MET A 231 -5.61 -2.13 16.25
C MET A 231 -4.33 -2.94 16.50
N ARG A 232 -3.67 -2.70 17.65
CA ARG A 232 -2.45 -3.43 18.03
C ARG A 232 -2.71 -4.92 18.20
N TYR A 233 -3.81 -5.27 18.85
CA TYR A 233 -4.21 -6.67 19.04
C TYR A 233 -4.47 -7.34 17.69
N GLU A 234 -5.25 -6.70 16.81
CA GLU A 234 -5.54 -7.21 15.47
C GLU A 234 -4.27 -7.45 14.64
N ASP A 235 -3.35 -6.50 14.64
CA ASP A 235 -2.10 -6.61 13.90
C ASP A 235 -1.21 -7.74 14.45
N LEU A 236 -1.04 -7.83 15.77
CA LEU A 236 -0.23 -8.88 16.39
C LEU A 236 -0.80 -10.29 16.17
N VAL A 237 -2.11 -10.44 16.26
CA VAL A 237 -2.79 -11.72 15.94
C VAL A 237 -2.61 -12.05 14.45
N GLY A 238 -2.75 -11.05 13.57
CA GLY A 238 -2.51 -11.21 12.14
C GLY A 238 -1.09 -11.68 11.82
N ILE A 239 -0.08 -11.09 12.45
CA ILE A 239 1.33 -11.52 12.30
C ILE A 239 1.54 -12.91 12.89
N THR A 240 0.94 -13.22 14.05
CA THR A 240 1.02 -14.56 14.66
C THR A 240 0.49 -15.64 13.72
N ALA A 241 -0.65 -15.38 13.07
CA ALA A 241 -1.23 -16.29 12.08
C ALA A 241 -0.33 -16.46 10.86
N GLN A 242 0.23 -15.38 10.33
CA GLN A 242 1.18 -15.43 9.20
C GLN A 242 2.45 -16.22 9.55
N LEU A 243 3.02 -16.01 10.74
CA LEU A 243 4.21 -16.76 11.18
C LEU A 243 3.94 -18.26 11.40
N SER A 244 2.66 -18.64 11.55
CA SER A 244 2.21 -20.02 11.68
C SER A 244 1.71 -20.62 10.36
N SER A 245 1.73 -19.83 9.27
CA SER A 245 1.30 -20.27 7.94
C SER A 245 2.25 -21.32 7.36
N GLN A 246 1.72 -22.18 6.49
CA GLN A 246 2.50 -23.28 5.91
C GLN A 246 3.68 -22.74 5.10
N GLU A 247 3.49 -21.65 4.37
CA GLU A 247 4.44 -21.00 3.50
C GLU A 247 5.63 -20.45 4.30
N VAL A 248 5.36 -19.78 5.43
CA VAL A 248 6.43 -19.29 6.32
C VAL A 248 7.16 -20.45 6.98
N LEU A 249 6.45 -21.49 7.43
CA LEU A 249 7.05 -22.67 8.03
C LEU A 249 7.94 -23.44 7.04
N GLN A 250 7.55 -23.50 5.76
CA GLN A 250 8.37 -24.07 4.69
C GLN A 250 9.66 -23.29 4.47
N VAL A 251 9.60 -21.96 4.38
CA VAL A 251 10.81 -21.11 4.29
C VAL A 251 11.75 -21.36 5.47
N LEU A 252 11.19 -21.39 6.69
CA LEU A 252 11.98 -21.66 7.89
C LEU A 252 12.60 -23.06 7.88
N SER A 253 11.89 -24.06 7.37
CA SER A 253 12.42 -25.43 7.23
C SER A 253 13.58 -25.50 6.24
N ILE A 254 13.47 -24.85 5.07
CA ILE A 254 14.57 -24.77 4.09
C ILE A 254 15.80 -24.11 4.71
N LEU A 255 15.59 -22.96 5.37
CA LEU A 255 16.66 -22.21 6.02
C LEU A 255 17.29 -22.99 7.20
N GLU A 256 16.50 -23.79 7.93
CA GLU A 256 16.99 -24.64 9.02
C GLU A 256 17.87 -25.78 8.49
N ASN A 257 17.45 -26.42 7.40
CA ASN A 257 18.23 -27.44 6.70
C ASN A 257 19.54 -26.87 6.10
N ALA A 258 19.48 -25.63 5.61
CA ALA A 258 20.65 -24.89 5.12
C ALA A 258 21.53 -24.32 6.26
N LYS A 259 21.18 -24.56 7.54
CA LYS A 259 21.89 -24.07 8.74
C LYS A 259 21.98 -22.53 8.81
N SER A 260 20.97 -21.84 8.31
CA SER A 260 20.91 -20.38 8.35
C SER A 260 20.83 -19.86 9.80
N LYS A 261 21.57 -18.77 10.06
CA LYS A 261 21.58 -18.11 11.36
C LYS A 261 20.31 -17.30 11.66
N TYR A 262 19.47 -17.04 10.66
CA TYR A 262 18.31 -16.15 10.81
C TYR A 262 17.05 -16.85 11.34
N VAL A 263 17.00 -18.19 11.30
CA VAL A 263 15.86 -18.98 11.81
C VAL A 263 15.61 -18.73 13.29
N ARG A 264 16.66 -18.73 14.11
CA ARG A 264 16.55 -18.53 15.57
C ARG A 264 15.96 -17.16 15.93
N PRO A 265 16.47 -16.03 15.39
CA PRO A 265 15.84 -14.73 15.57
C PRO A 265 14.37 -14.68 15.15
N VAL A 266 13.98 -15.28 14.01
CA VAL A 266 12.57 -15.29 13.57
C VAL A 266 11.70 -16.07 14.56
N LYS A 267 12.11 -17.27 14.99
CA LYS A 267 11.38 -18.07 16.00
C LYS A 267 11.26 -17.33 17.34
N ALA A 268 12.32 -16.62 17.76
CA ALA A 268 12.29 -15.81 18.99
C ALA A 268 11.28 -14.65 18.90
N LEU A 269 11.30 -13.91 17.79
CA LEU A 269 10.35 -12.82 17.54
C LEU A 269 8.90 -13.33 17.45
N ALA A 270 8.68 -14.52 16.87
CA ALA A 270 7.36 -15.15 16.85
C ALA A 270 6.81 -15.38 18.27
N GLY A 271 7.66 -15.86 19.19
CA GLY A 271 7.33 -15.98 20.61
C GLY A 271 6.97 -14.64 21.26
N THR A 272 7.79 -13.61 21.03
CA THR A 272 7.53 -12.25 21.55
C THR A 272 6.22 -11.67 20.99
N ILE A 273 5.92 -11.88 19.72
CA ILE A 273 4.65 -11.45 19.10
C ILE A 273 3.48 -12.17 19.74
N GLN A 274 3.57 -13.48 20.00
CA GLN A 274 2.51 -14.24 20.65
C GLN A 274 2.25 -13.76 22.10
N GLU A 275 3.30 -13.43 22.84
CA GLU A 275 3.19 -12.83 24.18
C GLU A 275 2.56 -11.43 24.11
N GLY A 276 3.00 -10.61 23.16
CA GLY A 276 2.42 -9.29 22.89
C GLY A 276 0.93 -9.36 22.53
N SER A 277 0.52 -10.33 21.70
CA SER A 277 -0.89 -10.59 21.36
C SER A 277 -1.73 -10.85 22.60
N LYS A 278 -1.23 -11.67 23.54
CA LYS A 278 -1.92 -11.97 24.81
C LYS A 278 -2.02 -10.73 25.70
N ALA A 279 -0.95 -9.96 25.80
CA ALA A 279 -0.94 -8.72 26.56
C ALA A 279 -1.93 -7.69 25.99
N ALA A 280 -1.92 -7.46 24.67
CA ALA A 280 -2.85 -6.57 24.00
C ALA A 280 -4.31 -7.02 24.16
N ALA A 281 -4.58 -8.32 24.08
CA ALA A 281 -5.93 -8.86 24.33
C ALA A 281 -6.44 -8.53 25.73
N ASN A 282 -5.57 -8.65 26.74
CA ASN A 282 -5.90 -8.28 28.12
C ASN A 282 -6.12 -6.78 28.26
N SER A 283 -5.26 -5.94 27.67
CA SER A 283 -5.44 -4.48 27.66
C SER A 283 -6.78 -4.08 27.07
N VAL A 284 -7.14 -4.61 25.88
CA VAL A 284 -8.45 -4.39 25.25
C VAL A 284 -9.58 -4.83 26.18
N LYS A 285 -9.48 -6.01 26.79
CA LYS A 285 -10.51 -6.53 27.70
C LYS A 285 -10.76 -5.59 28.88
N PHE A 286 -9.71 -5.07 29.52
CA PHE A 286 -9.84 -4.19 30.69
C PHE A 286 -10.25 -2.77 30.31
N LEU A 287 -9.69 -2.19 29.25
CA LEU A 287 -10.05 -0.85 28.79
C LEU A 287 -11.51 -0.77 28.28
N LYS A 288 -12.04 -1.87 27.73
CA LYS A 288 -13.47 -1.96 27.38
C LYS A 288 -14.40 -1.73 28.56
N LEU A 289 -13.98 -2.07 29.78
CA LEU A 289 -14.78 -1.81 31.00
C LEU A 289 -14.92 -0.31 31.30
N LEU A 290 -13.95 0.50 30.84
CA LEU A 290 -13.95 1.95 31.03
C LEU A 290 -14.67 2.68 29.90
N ARG A 291 -15.13 1.98 28.86
CA ARG A 291 -15.78 2.59 27.69
C ARG A 291 -16.99 3.42 28.09
N ASP A 292 -17.96 2.81 28.76
CA ASP A 292 -19.21 3.48 29.09
C ASP A 292 -19.01 4.63 30.10
N PRO A 293 -18.24 4.46 31.20
CA PRO A 293 -17.93 5.57 32.10
C PRO A 293 -17.20 6.74 31.42
N CYS A 294 -16.22 6.46 30.56
CA CYS A 294 -15.50 7.52 29.84
C CYS A 294 -16.39 8.22 28.81
N ASN A 295 -17.31 7.51 28.17
CA ASN A 295 -18.28 8.10 27.25
C ASN A 295 -19.24 9.01 28.01
N GLU A 296 -19.78 8.58 29.15
CA GLU A 296 -20.63 9.39 30.01
C GLU A 296 -19.91 10.68 30.43
N LEU A 297 -18.67 10.57 30.91
CA LEU A 297 -17.85 11.73 31.29
C LEU A 297 -17.60 12.71 30.13
N SER A 298 -17.45 12.21 28.90
CA SER A 298 -17.20 13.09 27.74
C SER A 298 -18.41 13.92 27.32
N LEU A 299 -19.62 13.53 27.74
CA LEU A 299 -20.88 14.23 27.42
C LEU A 299 -21.27 15.28 28.49
N LEU A 300 -20.63 15.27 29.65
CA LEU A 300 -20.96 16.15 30.78
C LEU A 300 -20.30 17.52 30.65
N LYS A 301 -20.95 18.54 31.21
CA LYS A 301 -20.31 19.83 31.43
C LYS A 301 -19.36 19.75 32.63
N PRO A 302 -18.30 20.58 32.69
CA PRO A 302 -17.36 20.58 33.82
C PRO A 302 -18.00 20.70 35.21
N SER A 303 -19.13 21.40 35.31
CA SER A 303 -19.91 21.58 36.55
C SER A 303 -20.62 20.31 37.03
N GLU A 304 -20.87 19.34 36.14
CA GLU A 304 -21.64 18.12 36.42
C GLU A 304 -20.72 16.96 36.80
N ILE A 305 -19.44 17.03 36.45
CA ILE A 305 -18.42 15.98 36.72
C ILE A 305 -18.28 15.68 38.22
N GLN A 306 -18.32 16.71 39.07
CA GLN A 306 -18.21 16.55 40.53
C GLN A 306 -19.36 15.73 41.14
N SER A 307 -20.50 15.61 40.46
CA SER A 307 -21.65 14.85 40.96
C SER A 307 -21.61 13.35 40.65
N ILE A 308 -20.75 12.94 39.70
CA ILE A 308 -20.65 11.55 39.20
C ILE A 308 -19.34 10.89 39.64
N MET A 309 -18.34 11.69 40.01
CA MET A 309 -17.11 11.20 40.64
C MET A 309 -17.40 10.74 42.09
N PRO A 310 -16.97 9.52 42.49
CA PRO A 310 -17.21 8.97 43.82
C PRO A 310 -16.50 9.70 44.96
#